data_AF-A0A9D8TVY7-F1
#
_entry.id   AF-A0A9D8TVY7-F1
#
_cell.length_a   1.000
_cell.length_b   1.000
_cell.length_c   1.000
_cell.angle_alpha   90.00
_cell.angle_beta   90.00
_cell.angle_gamma   90.00
#
_symmetry.space_group_name_H-M   'P 1'
#
loop_
_entity.id
_entity.type
_entity.pdbx_description
1 polymer ?
#
loop_
_entity_poly.entity_id
_entity_poly.type
_entity_poly.pdbx_seq_one_letter_code
_entity_poly.pdbx_strand_id
1 'polypeptide(L)' 'MRFSKKIGRNSPFSFYIVLDLFTSSGTTGIVALKYGRRFIGIELVPRYAKISQKRICEASLRPRLLV' A
#
# COMPACT_ATOMS: atom_id res chain seq x y z
N MET A 1 -10.42 -10.73 4.70
CA MET A 1 -10.57 -9.31 5.11
C MET A 1 -11.09 -8.49 3.94
N ARG A 2 -12.33 -7.99 4.01
CA ARG A 2 -12.89 -7.03 3.04
C ARG A 2 -12.37 -5.63 3.40
N PHE A 3 -11.52 -5.04 2.57
CA PHE A 3 -11.12 -3.64 2.74
C PHE A 3 -12.30 -2.75 2.36
N SER A 4 -12.99 -2.21 3.37
CA SER A 4 -14.08 -1.25 3.17
C SER A 4 -13.57 0.01 2.49
N LYS A 5 -14.26 0.42 1.42
CA LYS A 5 -13.92 1.49 0.50
C LYS A 5 -14.31 2.84 1.11
N LYS A 6 -13.37 3.53 1.78
CA LYS A 6 -13.53 4.95 2.15
C LYS A 6 -12.18 5.61 2.50
N ILE A 7 -11.33 5.87 1.48
CA ILE A 7 -10.31 6.93 1.58
C ILE A 7 -10.43 7.76 0.30
N GLY A 8 -11.10 8.91 0.45
CA GLY A 8 -11.65 9.74 -0.62
C GLY A 8 -10.61 10.27 -1.59
N ARG A 9 -10.93 10.15 -2.88
CA ARG A 9 -10.22 10.69 -4.04
C ARG A 9 -9.61 12.07 -3.78
N ASN A 10 -8.28 12.16 -3.94
CA ASN A 10 -7.48 13.33 -4.29
C ASN A 10 -8.02 14.70 -3.84
N SER A 11 -7.78 15.07 -2.58
CA SER A 11 -7.58 16.48 -2.27
C SER A 11 -6.08 16.80 -2.47
N PRO A 12 -5.73 17.91 -3.14
CA PRO A 12 -4.34 18.31 -3.37
C PRO A 12 -3.57 18.65 -2.08
N PHE A 13 -4.25 18.61 -0.92
CA PHE A 13 -3.71 18.94 0.40
C PHE A 13 -3.82 17.80 1.43
N SER A 14 -4.24 16.58 1.05
CA SER A 14 -4.36 15.47 2.01
C SER A 14 -3.03 14.78 2.29
N PHE A 15 -2.40 15.15 3.40
CA PHE A 15 -1.20 14.51 3.99
C PHE A 15 -1.46 13.14 4.64
N TYR A 16 -2.45 12.37 4.17
CA TYR A 16 -2.77 11.09 4.79
C TYR A 16 -1.82 9.98 4.32
N ILE A 17 -1.25 9.27 5.29
CA ILE A 17 -0.41 8.08 5.10
C ILE A 17 -1.22 6.87 5.53
N VAL A 18 -1.19 5.81 4.74
CA VAL A 18 -1.77 4.51 5.12
C VAL A 18 -0.75 3.77 5.98
N LEU A 19 -1.13 3.45 7.22
CA LEU A 19 -0.31 2.66 8.14
C LEU A 19 -0.89 1.24 8.28
N ASP A 20 -0.06 0.23 8.12
CA ASP A 20 -0.42 -1.17 8.35
C ASP A 20 0.60 -1.86 9.26
N LEU A 21 0.18 -2.20 10.49
CA LEU A 21 1.04 -2.84 11.49
C LEU A 21 1.22 -4.34 11.27
N PHE A 22 0.43 -4.95 10.38
CA PHE A 22 0.44 -6.37 10.08
C PHE A 22 0.47 -6.58 8.57
N THR A 23 1.49 -5.98 7.94
CA THR A 23 1.57 -5.89 6.48
C THR A 23 1.57 -7.28 5.83
N SER A 24 2.08 -8.32 6.50
CA SER A 24 2.03 -9.72 6.12
C SER A 24 2.44 -10.00 4.67
N SER A 25 1.49 -9.96 3.73
CA SER A 25 1.74 -10.20 2.31
C SER A 25 1.82 -8.92 1.46
N GLY A 26 1.61 -7.74 2.04
CA GLY A 26 1.79 -6.43 1.39
C GLY A 26 0.57 -5.90 0.63
N THR A 27 -0.61 -6.53 0.76
CA THR A 27 -1.81 -6.16 0.01
C THR A 27 -2.27 -4.73 0.27
N THR A 28 -2.23 -4.28 1.52
CA THR A 28 -2.57 -2.90 1.91
C THR A 28 -1.66 -1.89 1.21
N GLY A 29 -0.36 -2.17 1.15
CA GLY A 29 0.62 -1.32 0.46
C GLY A 29 0.38 -1.23 -1.04
N ILE A 30 0.08 -2.36 -1.69
CA ILE A 30 -0.26 -2.39 -3.13
C ILE A 30 -1.51 -1.55 -3.41
N VAL A 31 -2.54 -1.67 -2.56
CA VAL A 31 -3.78 -0.89 -2.71
C VAL A 31 -3.53 0.60 -2.44
N ALA A 32 -2.74 0.95 -1.43
CA ALA A 32 -2.37 2.32 -1.14
C ALA A 32 -1.65 2.97 -2.33
N LEU A 33 -0.67 2.28 -2.92
CA LEU A 33 0.04 2.73 -4.12
C LEU A 33 -0.90 2.88 -5.32
N LYS A 34 -1.83 1.92 -5.53
CA LYS A 34 -2.84 1.99 -6.60
C LYS A 34 -3.69 3.26 -6.51
N TYR A 35 -4.01 3.71 -5.29
CA TYR A 35 -4.75 4.94 -5.05
C TYR A 35 -3.88 6.20 -4.90
N GLY A 36 -2.58 6.11 -5.21
CA GLY A 36 -1.65 7.24 -5.12
C GLY A 36 -1.40 7.73 -3.70
N ARG A 37 -1.49 6.84 -2.71
CA ARG A 37 -1.24 7.16 -1.29
C ARG A 37 0.16 6.74 -0.87
N ARG A 38 0.70 7.49 0.09
CA ARG A 38 1.89 7.08 0.85
C ARG A 38 1.52 5.94 1.79
N PHE A 39 2.45 4.99 1.98
CA PHE A 39 2.23 3.78 2.77
C PHE A 39 3.42 3.53 3.72
N ILE A 40 3.12 3.15 4.95
CA ILE A 40 4.08 2.63 5.94
C ILE A 40 3.57 1.29 6.42
N GLY A 41 4.40 0.25 6.32
CA GLY A 41 4.09 -1.10 6.75
C GLY A 41 5.08 -1.59 7.80
N ILE A 42 4.58 -2.18 8.88
CA ILE A 42 5.38 -2.89 9.88
C ILE A 42 5.03 -4.37 9.80
N GLU A 43 6.04 -5.22 9.90
CA GLU A 43 5.92 -6.67 9.94
C GLU A 43 7.02 -7.22 10.84
N LEU A 44 6.64 -8.04 11.82
CA LEU A 44 7.55 -8.56 12.83
C LEU A 44 8.37 -9.74 12.29
N VAL A 45 7.78 -10.55 11.41
CA VAL A 45 8.43 -11.75 10.88
C VAL A 45 9.28 -11.38 9.66
N PRO A 46 10.62 -11.50 9.71
CA PRO A 46 11.50 -11.02 8.63
C PRO A 46 11.22 -11.62 7.27
N ARG A 47 10.76 -12.88 7.23
CA ARG A 47 10.35 -13.56 6.00
C ARG A 47 9.18 -12.87 5.32
N TYR A 48 8.15 -12.51 6.08
CA TYR A 48 6.96 -11.80 5.56
C TYR A 48 7.28 -10.35 5.21
N ALA A 49 8.17 -9.70 5.96
CA ALA A 49 8.67 -8.36 5.63
C ALA A 49 9.34 -8.33 4.24
N LYS A 50 10.23 -9.30 3.94
CA LYS A 50 10.87 -9.43 2.63
C LYS A 50 9.87 -9.68 1.49
N ILE A 51 8.90 -10.56 1.71
CA ILE A 51 7.84 -10.87 0.73
C ILE A 51 7.01 -9.61 0.45
N SER A 52 6.57 -8.91 1.49
CA SER A 52 5.81 -7.68 1.39
C SER A 52 6.57 -6.59 0.64
N GLN A 53 7.84 -6.36 1.02
CA GLN A 53 8.69 -5.36 0.39
C GLN A 53 8.84 -5.61 -1.11
N LYS A 54 9.12 -6.86 -1.53
CA LYS A 54 9.23 -7.23 -2.93
C LYS A 54 7.95 -6.92 -3.71
N ARG A 55 6.79 -7.36 -3.18
CA ARG A 55 5.49 -7.15 -3.85
C ARG A 55 5.09 -5.68 -3.95
N ILE A 56 5.36 -4.89 -2.91
CA ILE A 56 5.07 -3.45 -2.89
C ILE A 56 6.00 -2.71 -3.87
N CYS A 57 7.29 -3.08 -3.92
CA CYS A 57 8.24 -2.50 -4.88
C CYS A 57 7.83 -2.80 -6.33
N GLU A 58 7.50 -4.05 -6.64
CA GLU A 58 6.98 -4.44 -7.96
C GLU A 58 5.71 -3.66 -8.33
N ALA A 59 4.79 -3.45 -7.37
CA ALA A 59 3.59 -2.65 -7.59
C ALA A 59 3.88 -1.15 -7.81
N SER A 60 4.95 -0.61 -7.20
CA SER A 60 5.39 0.78 -7.39
C SER A 60 6.02 1.02 -8.77
N LEU A 61 6.65 0.00 -9.36
CA LEU A 61 7.29 0.09 -10.67
C LEU A 61 6.31 -0.05 -11.83
N ARG A 62 5.13 -0.65 -11.59
CA ARG A 62 4.12 -0.80 -12.63
C ARG A 62 3.56 0.58 -12.98
N PRO A 63 3.67 1.03 -14.25
CA PRO A 63 3.07 2.28 -14.67
C PRO A 63 1.57 2.21 -14.39
N ARG A 64 1.00 3.31 -13.91
CA ARG A 64 -0.45 3.46 -13.88
C ARG A 64 -0.93 3.32 -15.32
N LEU A 65 -1.59 2.20 -15.64
CA LEU A 65 -2.36 2.07 -16.86
C LEU A 65 -3.44 3.18 -16.79
N LEU A 66 -3.16 4.29 -17.47
CA LEU A 66 -4.15 5.30 -17.78
C LEU A 66 -4.97 4.71 -18.94
N VAL A 67 -6.07 4.05 -18.58
CA VAL A 67 -7.17 3.74 -19.50
C VAL A 67 -8.28 4.73 -19.29
#